data_AF-A0A7X0EEH2-F1
#
_entry.id   AF-A0A7X0EEH2-F1
#
_cell.length_a   1.000
_cell.length_b   1.000
_cell.length_c   1.000
_cell.angle_alpha   90.00
_cell.angle_beta   90.00
_cell.angle_gamma   90.00
#
_symmetry.space_group_name_H-M   'P 1'
#
loop_
_entity.id
_entity.type
_entity.pdbx_description
1 polymer ?
#
loop_
_entity_poly.entity_id
_entity_poly.type
_entity_poly.pdbx_seq_one_letter_code
_entity_poly.pdbx_strand_id
1 'polypeptide(L)'
;MGNVAILWKHVSDIGALTDGGVAGWVESGGLSLQNLRLQDIKKPARFLNIASHAARMQVDMGSLQAVSSVVLVAHNASAAATLTLTLSNTPDFSAPVATATGPMWLPTAVPGTLPWGVWPWSGVDRAAYPTTYTAYLLLSQTYFARYLRVEVTDPANPDGYFQAGRLLAGVAYQPPRNYSYGLHVKPVDPSQTYETPGGAFGAASRPMRREFGLPFDYQSREFAWGVHHDMCMRLGIRRELFIILNPDEDAPYLARQMFYCRMTDMSEVTNTHHNLWGFSPTFAELI
;
A
#
# COMPACT_ATOMS: atom_id res chain seq x y z
N MET A 1 5.49 19.52 -6.09
CA MET A 1 4.52 18.44 -6.39
C MET A 1 5.34 17.25 -6.80
N GLY A 2 5.38 16.22 -5.95
CA GLY A 2 6.12 14.99 -6.23
C GLY A 2 5.46 14.20 -7.35
N ASN A 3 6.27 13.40 -8.04
CA ASN A 3 5.76 12.49 -9.06
C ASN A 3 5.01 11.33 -8.41
N VAL A 4 3.95 10.84 -9.06
CA VAL A 4 3.23 9.64 -8.61
C VAL A 4 4.20 8.48 -8.41
N ALA A 5 4.02 7.74 -7.32
CA ALA A 5 4.78 6.53 -7.04
C ALA A 5 3.87 5.30 -7.18
N ILE A 6 4.25 4.37 -8.05
CA ILE A 6 3.48 3.16 -8.35
C ILE A 6 4.33 1.93 -8.01
N LEU A 7 3.94 1.21 -6.96
CA LEU A 7 4.53 -0.07 -6.61
C LEU A 7 3.71 -1.20 -7.21
N TRP A 8 4.26 -1.87 -8.22
CA TRP A 8 3.56 -2.92 -8.95
C TRP A 8 4.36 -4.21 -9.14
N LYS A 9 5.69 -4.16 -9.01
CA LYS A 9 6.56 -5.34 -8.94
C LYS A 9 6.85 -5.63 -7.48
N HIS A 10 6.14 -6.61 -6.93
CA HIS A 10 6.28 -6.99 -5.52
C HIS A 10 7.39 -8.03 -5.39
N VAL A 11 8.57 -7.61 -4.91
CA VAL A 11 9.66 -8.52 -4.55
C VAL A 11 9.39 -9.22 -3.22
N SER A 12 8.47 -8.70 -2.39
CA SER A 12 8.02 -9.35 -1.15
C SER A 12 7.39 -10.72 -1.38
N ASP A 13 6.81 -10.96 -2.56
CA ASP A 13 6.24 -12.25 -2.93
C ASP A 13 7.29 -13.24 -3.43
N ILE A 14 8.52 -12.79 -3.66
CA ILE A 14 9.64 -13.61 -4.11
C ILE A 14 10.31 -14.24 -2.89
N GLY A 15 10.54 -15.55 -2.97
CA GLY A 15 11.29 -16.28 -1.96
C GLY A 15 10.52 -16.60 -0.68
N ALA A 16 11.25 -16.76 0.42
CA ALA A 16 10.71 -17.26 1.69
C ALA A 16 10.48 -16.12 2.68
N LEU A 17 9.24 -16.00 3.17
CA LEU A 17 8.87 -15.10 4.27
C LEU A 17 8.98 -15.85 5.60
N THR A 18 9.77 -15.31 6.52
CA THR A 18 10.04 -15.86 7.86
C THR A 18 9.85 -14.81 8.95
N ASP A 19 9.83 -15.24 10.20
CA ASP A 19 9.61 -14.44 11.40
C ASP A 19 10.82 -13.57 11.83
N GLY A 20 11.91 -13.60 11.07
CA GLY A 20 13.14 -12.87 11.42
C GLY A 20 13.74 -13.29 12.77
N GLY A 21 13.50 -14.54 13.20
CA GLY A 21 14.02 -15.11 14.45
C GLY A 21 13.29 -14.64 15.71
N VAL A 22 12.08 -14.09 15.59
CA VAL A 22 11.25 -13.67 16.73
C VAL A 22 9.97 -14.50 16.78
N ALA A 23 9.88 -15.37 17.77
CA ALA A 23 8.68 -16.16 18.03
C ALA A 23 7.51 -15.25 18.46
N GLY A 24 6.33 -15.51 17.91
CA GLY A 24 5.11 -14.76 18.25
C GLY A 24 4.09 -14.69 17.12
N TRP A 25 4.46 -15.05 15.89
CA TRP A 25 3.51 -15.24 14.81
C TRP A 25 2.66 -16.48 15.05
N VAL A 26 1.36 -16.36 14.78
CA VAL A 26 0.46 -17.50 14.80
C VAL A 26 0.81 -18.43 13.62
N GLU A 27 0.94 -19.74 13.87
CA GLU A 27 1.34 -20.69 12.81
C GLU A 27 0.17 -21.41 12.14
N SER A 28 -1.00 -21.46 12.79
CA SER A 28 -2.17 -22.22 12.34
C SER A 28 -3.48 -21.43 12.50
N GLY A 29 -4.62 -21.98 12.05
CA GLY A 29 -5.92 -21.33 12.22
C GLY A 29 -6.20 -20.16 11.26
N GLY A 30 -5.50 -20.11 10.12
CA GLY A 30 -5.77 -19.14 9.06
C GLY A 30 -5.27 -17.71 9.34
N LEU A 31 -4.42 -17.52 10.36
CA LEU A 31 -3.80 -16.23 10.72
C LEU A 31 -2.27 -16.23 10.56
N SER A 32 -1.76 -17.11 9.68
CA SER A 32 -0.32 -17.35 9.59
C SER A 32 0.43 -16.19 8.94
N LEU A 33 1.73 -16.07 9.25
CA LEU A 33 2.61 -15.09 8.63
C LEU A 33 2.57 -15.14 7.09
N GLN A 34 2.37 -16.33 6.51
CA GLN A 34 2.30 -16.53 5.07
C GLN A 34 1.12 -15.79 4.42
N ASN A 35 0.10 -15.43 5.18
CA ASN A 35 -1.03 -14.67 4.66
C ASN A 35 -0.64 -13.29 4.11
N LEU A 36 0.46 -12.68 4.58
CA LEU A 36 0.94 -11.39 4.06
C LEU A 36 1.31 -11.44 2.56
N ARG A 37 1.50 -12.65 2.01
CA ARG A 37 1.77 -12.91 0.59
C ARG A 37 0.49 -13.04 -0.26
N LEU A 38 -0.68 -13.04 0.37
CA LEU A 38 -1.96 -13.18 -0.33
C LEU A 38 -2.54 -11.80 -0.62
N GLN A 39 -3.12 -11.64 -1.81
CA GLN A 39 -3.87 -10.44 -2.19
C GLN A 39 -5.12 -10.21 -1.32
N ASP A 40 -5.64 -11.26 -0.68
CA ASP A 40 -6.83 -11.21 0.17
C ASP A 40 -6.51 -10.63 1.56
N ILE A 41 -6.68 -9.32 1.69
CA ILE A 41 -6.42 -8.58 2.94
C ILE A 41 -7.31 -9.01 4.12
N LYS A 42 -8.39 -9.76 3.88
CA LYS A 42 -9.30 -10.28 4.92
C LYS A 42 -8.77 -11.54 5.59
N LYS A 43 -7.66 -12.09 5.10
CA LYS A 43 -6.87 -13.12 5.77
C LYS A 43 -5.65 -12.47 6.39
N PRO A 44 -5.74 -11.87 7.59
CA PRO A 44 -4.59 -11.21 8.19
C PRO A 44 -3.59 -12.24 8.73
N ALA A 45 -2.32 -11.84 8.82
CA ALA A 45 -1.35 -12.48 9.68
C ALA A 45 -1.42 -11.85 11.08
N ARG A 46 -1.22 -12.65 12.15
CA ARG A 46 -1.25 -12.16 13.54
C ARG A 46 0.04 -12.45 14.30
N PHE A 47 0.53 -11.46 15.03
CA PHE A 47 1.65 -11.54 15.96
C PHE A 47 1.18 -11.21 17.38
N LEU A 48 1.35 -12.14 18.32
CA LEU A 48 0.76 -12.07 19.66
C LEU A 48 1.59 -11.27 20.68
N ASN A 49 2.90 -11.17 20.49
CA ASN A 49 3.82 -10.69 21.53
C ASN A 49 4.28 -9.24 21.30
N ILE A 50 3.42 -8.38 20.73
CA ILE A 50 3.79 -7.02 20.31
C ILE A 50 4.22 -6.11 21.48
N ALA A 51 3.72 -6.39 22.69
CA ALA A 51 4.05 -5.66 23.91
C ALA A 51 5.53 -5.79 24.32
N SER A 52 6.15 -6.93 24.04
CA SER A 52 7.52 -7.26 24.49
C SER A 52 8.53 -7.35 23.34
N HIS A 53 8.05 -7.56 22.11
CA HIS A 53 8.90 -7.74 20.94
C HIS A 53 8.31 -7.00 19.73
N ALA A 54 9.19 -6.46 18.89
CA ALA A 54 8.79 -5.96 17.57
C ALA A 54 8.34 -7.13 16.69
N ALA A 55 7.24 -6.96 15.96
CA ALA A 55 6.80 -7.94 14.97
C ALA A 55 7.74 -7.87 13.76
N ARG A 56 8.52 -8.93 13.54
CA ARG A 56 9.48 -9.01 12.44
C ARG A 56 8.94 -9.85 11.29
N MET A 57 9.08 -9.33 10.08
CA MET A 57 8.76 -10.01 8.81
C MET A 57 10.02 -9.95 7.95
N GLN A 58 10.64 -11.10 7.69
CA GLN A 58 11.88 -11.19 6.92
C GLN A 58 11.65 -11.95 5.62
N VAL A 59 12.09 -11.37 4.51
CA VAL A 59 12.03 -11.99 3.18
C VAL A 59 13.44 -12.26 2.69
N ASP A 60 13.77 -13.52 2.39
CA ASP A 60 14.93 -13.87 1.56
C ASP A 60 14.49 -13.90 0.09
N MET A 61 14.94 -12.93 -0.70
CA MET A 61 14.59 -12.81 -2.11
C MET A 61 15.39 -13.78 -3.00
N GLY A 62 16.32 -14.56 -2.43
CA GLY A 62 17.15 -15.58 -3.10
C GLY A 62 18.28 -15.00 -3.98
N SER A 63 18.16 -13.75 -4.40
CA SER A 63 19.16 -13.01 -5.17
C SER A 63 19.11 -11.52 -4.83
N LEU A 64 20.10 -10.75 -5.29
CA LEU A 64 20.08 -9.30 -5.16
C LEU A 64 18.90 -8.71 -5.96
N GLN A 65 18.00 -8.04 -5.26
CA GLN A 65 16.84 -7.36 -5.85
C GLN A 65 16.89 -5.87 -5.50
N ALA A 66 16.34 -5.06 -6.41
CA ALA A 66 16.17 -3.64 -6.21
C ALA A 66 14.94 -3.36 -5.31
N VAL A 67 15.12 -2.54 -4.28
CA VAL A 67 14.07 -2.13 -3.35
C VAL A 67 14.17 -0.64 -3.09
N SER A 68 13.03 0.04 -3.12
CA SER A 68 12.90 1.46 -2.80
C SER A 68 11.72 1.75 -1.88
N SER A 69 10.74 0.86 -1.78
CA SER A 69 9.55 1.08 -0.98
C SER A 69 9.03 -0.20 -0.36
N VAL A 70 8.39 -0.04 0.80
CA VAL A 70 7.64 -1.07 1.51
C VAL A 70 6.29 -0.50 1.92
N VAL A 71 5.26 -1.33 1.80
CA VAL A 71 3.88 -0.99 2.14
C VAL A 71 3.28 -2.14 2.93
N LEU A 72 2.62 -1.80 4.04
CA LEU A 72 1.92 -2.74 4.88
C LEU A 72 0.45 -2.34 4.95
N VAL A 73 -0.43 -3.19 4.43
CA VAL A 73 -1.85 -2.91 4.26
C VAL A 73 -2.68 -3.67 5.30
N ALA A 74 -3.80 -3.08 5.71
CA ALA A 74 -4.78 -3.62 6.66
C ALA A 74 -4.19 -3.92 8.04
N HIS A 75 -3.43 -2.97 8.60
CA HIS A 75 -2.81 -3.15 9.91
C HIS A 75 -3.68 -2.65 11.07
N ASN A 76 -3.53 -3.23 12.26
CA ASN A 76 -4.21 -2.77 13.49
C ASN A 76 -3.32 -1.92 14.42
N ALA A 77 -2.11 -1.56 13.99
CA ALA A 77 -1.14 -0.82 14.80
C ALA A 77 -1.73 0.45 15.45
N SER A 78 -1.24 0.81 16.63
CA SER A 78 -1.57 2.06 17.31
C SER A 78 -1.01 3.28 16.57
N ALA A 79 -1.54 4.48 16.87
CA ALA A 79 -1.05 5.72 16.27
C ALA A 79 0.41 6.05 16.62
N ALA A 80 0.96 5.46 17.69
CA ALA A 80 2.35 5.65 18.12
C ALA A 80 3.30 4.58 17.55
N ALA A 81 2.78 3.59 16.82
CA ALA A 81 3.58 2.50 16.28
C ALA A 81 4.54 2.97 15.19
N THR A 82 5.71 2.33 15.13
CA THR A 82 6.75 2.63 14.14
C THR A 82 6.99 1.44 13.23
N LEU A 83 7.29 1.76 11.96
CA LEU A 83 7.67 0.83 10.91
C LEU A 83 9.15 1.04 10.59
N THR A 84 9.97 0.01 10.76
CA THR A 84 11.38 0.04 10.37
C THR A 84 11.62 -0.96 9.24
N LEU A 85 12.19 -0.47 8.14
CA LEU A 85 12.69 -1.27 7.03
C LEU A 85 14.20 -1.36 7.14
N THR A 86 14.72 -2.58 7.16
CA THR A 86 16.14 -2.88 7.10
C THR A 86 16.42 -3.76 5.89
N LEU A 87 17.38 -3.35 5.05
CA LEU A 87 17.86 -4.09 3.89
C LEU A 87 19.27 -4.60 4.17
N SER A 88 19.57 -5.85 3.81
CA SER A 88 20.87 -6.46 4.06
C SER A 88 21.28 -7.44 2.94
N ASN A 89 22.59 -7.65 2.80
CA ASN A 89 23.17 -8.71 1.98
C ASN A 89 23.57 -9.95 2.79
N THR A 90 23.56 -9.84 4.12
CA THR A 90 23.79 -10.94 5.05
C THR A 90 22.49 -11.35 5.74
N PRO A 91 22.28 -12.66 5.99
CA PRO A 91 21.03 -13.18 6.55
C PRO A 91 20.78 -12.78 8.01
N ASP A 92 21.83 -12.40 8.74
CA ASP A 92 21.82 -11.99 10.15
C ASP A 92 21.56 -10.49 10.34
N PHE A 93 21.65 -9.70 9.26
CA PHE A 93 21.51 -8.24 9.27
C PHE A 93 22.56 -7.54 10.15
N SER A 94 23.74 -8.14 10.31
CA SER A 94 24.86 -7.53 11.07
C SER A 94 25.47 -6.31 10.37
N ALA A 95 25.34 -6.22 9.04
CA ALA A 95 25.79 -5.09 8.22
C ALA A 95 24.67 -4.65 7.26
N PRO A 96 23.68 -3.86 7.73
CA PRO A 96 22.58 -3.42 6.89
C PRO A 96 23.08 -2.45 5.80
N VAL A 97 22.57 -2.63 4.59
CA VAL A 97 22.80 -1.76 3.43
C VAL A 97 22.04 -0.44 3.59
N ALA A 98 20.82 -0.52 4.08
CA ALA A 98 19.97 0.62 4.36
C ALA A 98 19.01 0.31 5.50
N THR A 99 18.76 1.30 6.33
CA THR A 99 17.73 1.26 7.37
C THR A 99 16.93 2.55 7.29
N ALA A 100 15.62 2.44 7.30
CA ALA A 100 14.72 3.58 7.35
C ALA A 100 13.58 3.29 8.32
N THR A 101 13.17 4.30 9.09
CA THR A 101 12.08 4.21 10.05
C THR A 101 11.05 5.30 9.73
N GLY A 102 9.78 4.93 9.77
CA GLY A 102 8.65 5.84 9.59
C GLY A 102 7.50 5.49 10.54
N PRO A 103 6.48 6.34 10.63
CA PRO A 103 5.31 6.04 11.43
C PRO A 103 4.43 5.00 10.73
N MET A 104 3.74 4.15 11.50
CA MET A 104 2.68 3.28 10.97
C MET A 104 1.44 4.08 10.57
N TRP A 105 1.25 5.25 11.16
CA TRP A 105 0.14 6.15 10.88
C TRP A 105 0.65 7.51 10.46
N LEU A 106 0.22 7.95 9.29
CA LEU A 106 0.25 9.36 8.95
C LEU A 106 -0.90 10.07 9.68
N PRO A 107 -0.74 11.35 10.07
CA PRO A 107 -1.88 12.19 10.41
C PRO A 107 -2.99 12.05 9.36
N THR A 108 -4.22 11.81 9.81
CA THR A 108 -5.40 11.63 8.94
C THR A 108 -6.44 12.73 9.12
N ALA A 109 -6.40 13.47 10.23
CA ALA A 109 -7.26 14.62 10.44
C ALA A 109 -6.76 15.79 9.59
N VAL A 110 -7.63 16.37 8.77
CA VAL A 110 -7.29 17.51 7.90
C VAL A 110 -7.46 18.81 8.69
N PRO A 111 -6.41 19.63 8.87
CA PRO A 111 -6.50 20.85 9.67
C PRO A 111 -7.65 21.77 9.24
N GLY A 112 -8.43 22.26 10.21
CA GLY A 112 -9.56 23.16 9.96
C GLY A 112 -10.86 22.49 9.53
N THR A 113 -10.91 21.15 9.40
CA THR A 113 -12.15 20.43 9.04
C THR A 113 -12.99 19.99 10.25
N LEU A 114 -12.40 19.99 11.44
CA LEU A 114 -13.09 19.59 12.68
C LEU A 114 -13.41 20.82 13.54
N PRO A 115 -14.53 20.82 14.28
CA PRO A 115 -14.84 21.85 15.26
C PRO A 115 -13.72 21.99 16.32
N TRP A 116 -13.59 23.20 16.87
CA TRP A 116 -12.66 23.45 17.96
C TRP A 116 -12.93 22.53 19.16
N GLY A 117 -11.87 21.99 19.76
CA GLY A 117 -11.95 21.09 20.93
C GLY A 117 -12.21 19.62 20.62
N VAL A 118 -12.52 19.25 19.37
CA VAL A 118 -12.70 17.85 18.93
C VAL A 118 -11.45 17.31 18.21
N TRP A 119 -10.49 18.18 17.89
CA TRP A 119 -9.29 17.83 17.17
C TRP A 119 -8.45 16.76 17.91
N PRO A 120 -8.11 15.61 17.28
CA PRO A 120 -7.26 14.63 17.91
C PRO A 120 -5.84 15.18 18.02
N TRP A 121 -5.27 15.20 19.22
CA TRP A 121 -3.91 15.73 19.44
C TRP A 121 -2.83 14.94 18.68
N SER A 122 -3.07 13.65 18.43
CA SER A 122 -2.20 12.81 17.58
C SER A 122 -2.32 13.14 16.08
N GLY A 123 -3.30 13.95 15.67
CA GLY A 123 -3.63 14.20 14.27
C GLY A 123 -4.21 12.98 13.53
N VAL A 124 -4.40 11.85 14.22
CA VAL A 124 -4.92 10.60 13.66
C VAL A 124 -6.36 10.42 14.12
N ASP A 125 -7.29 10.59 13.20
CA ASP A 125 -8.67 10.14 13.34
C ASP A 125 -8.84 8.79 12.64
N ARG A 126 -8.97 7.72 13.44
CA ARG A 126 -9.17 6.35 12.92
C ARG A 126 -10.62 6.11 12.49
N ALA A 127 -11.58 6.79 13.11
CA ALA A 127 -13.00 6.55 12.88
C ALA A 127 -13.49 7.23 11.59
N ALA A 128 -12.98 8.43 11.31
CA ALA A 128 -13.29 9.15 10.07
C ALA A 128 -12.45 8.70 8.86
N TYR A 129 -11.46 7.83 9.06
CA TYR A 129 -10.61 7.37 7.98
C TYR A 129 -11.37 6.35 7.11
N PRO A 130 -11.65 6.66 5.82
CA PRO A 130 -12.64 5.93 5.06
C PRO A 130 -12.13 4.62 4.44
N THR A 131 -10.84 4.30 4.60
CA THR A 131 -10.17 3.23 3.85
C THR A 131 -9.36 2.30 4.73
N THR A 132 -8.83 1.24 4.12
CA THR A 132 -7.94 0.29 4.77
C THR A 132 -6.69 0.98 5.32
N TYR A 133 -6.38 0.74 6.59
CA TYR A 133 -5.20 1.28 7.26
C TYR A 133 -3.93 0.78 6.57
N THR A 134 -3.15 1.71 6.02
CA THR A 134 -1.98 1.40 5.21
C THR A 134 -0.81 2.25 5.65
N ALA A 135 0.27 1.57 6.02
CA ALA A 135 1.57 2.18 6.27
C ALA A 135 2.40 2.06 5.01
N TYR A 136 3.12 3.13 4.65
CA TYR A 136 4.07 3.10 3.55
C TYR A 136 5.38 3.70 4.02
N LEU A 137 6.47 3.22 3.43
CA LEU A 137 7.80 3.77 3.59
C LEU A 137 8.45 3.84 2.22
N LEU A 138 8.91 5.03 1.84
CA LEU A 138 9.64 5.27 0.60
C LEU A 138 11.07 5.69 0.97
N LEU A 139 12.05 4.98 0.43
CA LEU A 139 13.46 5.29 0.59
C LEU A 139 13.85 6.44 -0.34
N SER A 140 14.85 7.22 0.05
CA SER A 140 15.37 8.34 -0.76
C SER A 140 15.99 7.91 -2.10
N GLN A 141 16.40 6.65 -2.21
CA GLN A 141 16.95 6.05 -3.41
C GLN A 141 16.64 4.55 -3.46
N THR A 142 16.89 3.95 -4.63
CA THR A 142 16.80 2.49 -4.78
C THR A 142 18.06 1.83 -4.26
N TYR A 143 17.91 0.83 -3.39
CA TYR A 143 19.00 0.01 -2.87
C TYR A 143 18.90 -1.41 -3.45
N PHE A 144 20.05 -2.09 -3.54
CA PHE A 144 20.13 -3.49 -3.93
C PHE A 144 20.45 -4.33 -2.71
N ALA A 145 19.57 -5.27 -2.38
CA ALA A 145 19.74 -6.16 -1.24
C ALA A 145 19.18 -7.55 -1.56
N ARG A 146 19.63 -8.56 -0.83
CA ARG A 146 19.07 -9.92 -0.91
C ARG A 146 18.02 -10.17 0.17
N TYR A 147 18.24 -9.63 1.36
CA TYR A 147 17.35 -9.80 2.50
C TYR A 147 16.65 -8.49 2.82
N LEU A 148 15.36 -8.59 3.09
CA LEU A 148 14.51 -7.48 3.50
C LEU A 148 13.89 -7.84 4.84
N ARG A 149 13.96 -6.94 5.81
CA ARG A 149 13.29 -7.07 7.11
C ARG A 149 12.41 -5.86 7.36
N VAL A 150 11.16 -6.13 7.69
CA VAL A 150 10.19 -5.14 8.15
C VAL A 150 9.92 -5.41 9.62
N GLU A 151 10.07 -4.40 10.45
CA GLU A 151 9.86 -4.49 11.89
C GLU A 151 8.79 -3.48 12.31
N VAL A 152 7.76 -3.94 13.01
CA VAL A 152 6.74 -3.08 13.61
C VAL A 152 6.91 -3.08 15.11
N THR A 153 7.13 -1.90 15.68
CA THR A 153 7.24 -1.72 17.13
C THR A 153 6.00 -1.00 17.64
N ASP A 154 5.23 -1.66 18.50
CA ASP A 154 3.98 -1.12 19.05
C ASP A 154 3.67 -1.70 20.45
N PRO A 155 4.52 -1.42 21.46
CA PRO A 155 4.41 -2.08 22.76
C PRO A 155 3.12 -1.73 23.52
N ALA A 156 2.48 -0.61 23.18
CA ALA A 156 1.26 -0.11 23.80
C ALA A 156 0.00 -0.34 22.94
N ASN A 157 0.02 -1.35 22.06
CA ASN A 157 -1.15 -1.67 21.25
C ASN A 157 -2.33 -2.10 22.15
N PRO A 158 -3.48 -1.40 22.13
CA PRO A 158 -4.62 -1.73 22.98
C PRO A 158 -5.24 -3.11 22.66
N ASP A 159 -5.08 -3.61 21.43
CA ASP A 159 -5.56 -4.94 21.04
C ASP A 159 -4.72 -6.07 21.64
N GLY A 160 -3.51 -5.76 22.15
CA GLY A 160 -2.56 -6.72 22.71
C GLY A 160 -1.83 -7.59 21.66
N TYR A 161 -2.16 -7.43 20.38
CA TYR A 161 -1.54 -8.15 19.27
C TYR A 161 -1.38 -7.22 18.06
N PHE A 162 -0.47 -7.57 17.15
CA PHE A 162 -0.31 -6.92 15.85
C PHE A 162 -0.92 -7.79 14.73
N GLN A 163 -1.58 -7.17 13.78
CA GLN A 163 -2.09 -7.77 12.56
C GLN A 163 -1.80 -6.90 11.34
N ALA A 164 -1.61 -7.56 10.20
CA ALA A 164 -1.57 -6.94 8.88
C ALA A 164 -2.12 -7.92 7.83
N GLY A 165 -2.69 -7.39 6.74
CA GLY A 165 -3.28 -8.17 5.66
C GLY A 165 -2.33 -8.45 4.49
N ARG A 166 -1.49 -7.48 4.10
CA ARG A 166 -0.62 -7.61 2.93
C ARG A 166 0.70 -6.88 3.13
N LEU A 167 1.81 -7.53 2.76
CA LEU A 167 3.13 -6.91 2.65
C LEU A 167 3.52 -6.75 1.18
N LEU A 168 3.73 -5.50 0.75
CA LEU A 168 4.28 -5.19 -0.57
C LEU A 168 5.66 -4.57 -0.39
N ALA A 169 6.64 -5.04 -1.14
CA ALA A 169 7.96 -4.44 -1.19
C ALA A 169 8.46 -4.44 -2.62
N GLY A 170 9.24 -3.44 -3.01
CA GLY A 170 9.89 -3.42 -4.32
C GLY A 170 10.32 -2.04 -4.78
N VAL A 171 10.45 -1.89 -6.09
CA VAL A 171 10.78 -0.61 -6.72
C VAL A 171 9.49 0.14 -7.01
N ALA A 172 9.34 1.31 -6.38
CA ALA A 172 8.29 2.25 -6.71
C ALA A 172 8.66 2.92 -8.03
N TYR A 173 7.87 2.67 -9.07
CA TYR A 173 8.02 3.34 -10.35
C TYR A 173 7.51 4.78 -10.23
N GLN A 174 8.37 5.74 -10.53
CA GLN A 174 8.02 7.14 -10.69
C GLN A 174 8.24 7.53 -12.15
N PRO A 175 7.19 7.92 -12.89
CA PRO A 175 7.34 8.28 -14.29
C PRO A 175 8.12 9.59 -14.42
N PRO A 176 8.97 9.76 -15.44
CA PRO A 176 9.72 11.00 -15.64
C PRO A 176 8.83 12.21 -15.91
N ARG A 177 7.68 11.97 -16.54
CA ARG A 177 6.60 12.94 -16.73
C ARG A 177 5.41 12.46 -15.93
N ASN A 178 4.97 13.26 -14.96
CA ASN A 178 3.88 12.92 -14.07
C ASN A 178 2.55 12.74 -14.85
N TYR A 179 1.52 12.24 -14.18
CA TYR A 179 0.19 12.17 -14.77
C TYR A 179 -0.33 13.57 -15.17
N SER A 180 -1.15 13.60 -16.22
CA SER A 180 -1.79 14.80 -16.72
C SER A 180 -2.88 15.31 -15.78
N TYR A 181 -3.21 16.60 -15.89
CA TYR A 181 -4.33 17.19 -15.17
C TYR A 181 -5.66 16.50 -15.52
N GLY A 182 -6.63 16.57 -14.60
CA GLY A 182 -7.93 15.90 -14.73
C GLY A 182 -8.07 14.63 -13.88
N LEU A 183 -7.18 14.42 -12.90
CA LEU A 183 -7.36 13.41 -11.86
C LEU A 183 -8.73 13.58 -11.20
N HIS A 184 -9.45 12.46 -11.10
CA HIS A 184 -10.70 12.35 -10.38
C HIS A 184 -10.66 11.11 -9.50
N VAL A 185 -11.06 11.26 -8.24
CA VAL A 185 -11.24 10.16 -7.29
C VAL A 185 -12.72 10.09 -6.97
N LYS A 186 -13.37 9.01 -7.36
CA LYS A 186 -14.81 8.79 -7.21
C LYS A 186 -15.07 7.75 -6.11
N PRO A 187 -15.77 8.10 -5.04
CA PRO A 187 -16.37 7.10 -4.14
C PRO A 187 -17.48 6.34 -4.88
N VAL A 188 -17.46 5.02 -4.79
CA VAL A 188 -18.42 4.12 -5.40
C VAL A 188 -19.03 3.24 -4.32
N ASP A 189 -20.36 3.31 -4.18
CA ASP A 189 -21.13 2.40 -3.35
C ASP A 189 -21.69 1.25 -4.21
N PRO A 190 -21.21 0.01 -4.05
CA PRO A 190 -21.69 -1.14 -4.80
C PRO A 190 -22.94 -1.80 -4.19
N SER A 191 -23.55 -1.20 -3.16
CA SER A 191 -24.76 -1.69 -2.51
C SER A 191 -25.93 -1.77 -3.49
N GLN A 192 -26.81 -2.76 -3.31
CA GLN A 192 -28.03 -2.90 -4.12
C GLN A 192 -29.23 -2.42 -3.31
N THR A 193 -30.01 -1.52 -3.88
CA THR A 193 -31.27 -1.06 -3.28
C THR A 193 -32.44 -1.78 -3.93
N TYR A 194 -33.48 -2.04 -3.13
CA TYR A 194 -34.72 -2.61 -3.62
C TYR A 194 -35.90 -1.99 -2.88
N GLU A 195 -37.02 -1.84 -3.58
CA GLU A 195 -38.28 -1.44 -2.97
C GLU A 195 -39.19 -2.67 -2.91
N THR A 196 -39.77 -2.88 -1.72
CA THR A 196 -40.76 -3.94 -1.55
C THR A 196 -42.08 -3.52 -2.20
N PRO A 197 -42.95 -4.47 -2.60
CA PRO A 197 -44.27 -4.15 -3.13
C PRO A 197 -45.15 -3.29 -2.19
N GLY A 198 -44.86 -3.29 -0.88
CA GLY A 198 -45.52 -2.45 0.12
C GLY A 198 -44.90 -1.05 0.29
N GLY A 199 -43.93 -0.66 -0.55
CA GLY A 199 -43.28 0.66 -0.53
C GLY A 199 -42.17 0.82 0.50
N ALA A 200 -41.77 -0.23 1.21
CA ALA A 200 -40.60 -0.17 2.10
C ALA A 200 -39.29 -0.28 1.32
N PHE A 201 -38.33 0.57 1.66
CA PHE A 201 -36.98 0.58 1.12
C PHE A 201 -36.09 -0.44 1.84
N GLY A 202 -35.36 -1.24 1.07
CA GLY A 202 -34.32 -2.14 1.57
C GLY A 202 -33.02 -1.96 0.80
N ALA A 203 -31.89 -2.28 1.45
CA ALA A 203 -30.58 -2.24 0.83
C ALA A 203 -29.72 -3.43 1.26
N ALA A 204 -29.10 -4.10 0.30
CA ALA A 204 -28.02 -5.05 0.53
C ALA A 204 -26.70 -4.26 0.55
N SER A 205 -26.31 -3.81 1.74
CA SER A 205 -25.13 -2.98 1.94
C SER A 205 -23.83 -3.72 1.60
N ARG A 206 -22.92 -3.03 0.93
CA ARG A 206 -21.56 -3.48 0.63
C ARG A 206 -20.56 -2.37 0.99
N PRO A 207 -19.30 -2.73 1.31
CA PRO A 207 -18.27 -1.73 1.56
C PRO A 207 -18.10 -0.79 0.36
N MET A 208 -18.11 0.51 0.62
CA MET A 208 -17.78 1.52 -0.37
C MET A 208 -16.30 1.40 -0.75
N ARG A 209 -15.97 1.71 -2.01
CA ARG A 209 -14.59 1.75 -2.51
C ARG A 209 -14.34 3.00 -3.34
N ARG A 210 -13.08 3.31 -3.63
CA ARG A 210 -12.71 4.42 -4.51
C ARG A 210 -12.27 3.91 -5.89
N GLU A 211 -12.68 4.64 -6.92
CA GLU A 211 -12.26 4.42 -8.30
C GLU A 211 -11.65 5.72 -8.85
N PHE A 212 -10.56 5.62 -9.61
CA PHE A 212 -9.86 6.78 -10.15
C PHE A 212 -9.12 6.44 -11.46
N GLY A 213 -8.93 7.46 -12.30
CA GLY A 213 -8.17 7.35 -13.55
C GLY A 213 -6.90 8.20 -13.51
N LEU A 214 -5.80 7.67 -14.04
CA LEU A 214 -4.54 8.39 -14.17
C LEU A 214 -4.13 8.48 -15.64
N PRO A 215 -4.43 9.59 -16.34
CA PRO A 215 -3.92 9.80 -17.68
C PRO A 215 -2.43 10.15 -17.64
N PHE A 216 -1.61 9.41 -18.38
CA PHE A 216 -0.20 9.69 -18.60
C PHE A 216 0.00 10.09 -20.06
N ASP A 217 -0.02 11.39 -20.34
CA ASP A 217 0.27 11.89 -21.68
C ASP A 217 1.76 12.21 -21.87
N TYR A 218 2.16 12.31 -23.13
CA TYR A 218 3.48 12.76 -23.56
C TYR A 218 4.66 11.94 -23.02
N GLN A 219 4.45 10.65 -22.84
CA GLN A 219 5.46 9.70 -22.39
C GLN A 219 6.42 9.34 -23.52
N SER A 220 7.67 9.02 -23.18
CA SER A 220 8.61 8.52 -24.20
C SER A 220 8.26 7.09 -24.61
N ARG A 221 8.74 6.69 -25.79
CA ARG A 221 8.51 5.34 -26.34
C ARG A 221 9.00 4.24 -25.38
N GLU A 222 10.12 4.46 -24.73
CA GLU A 222 10.77 3.50 -23.83
C GLU A 222 9.92 3.21 -22.60
N PHE A 223 9.31 4.25 -21.99
CA PHE A 223 8.42 4.05 -20.84
C PHE A 223 7.07 3.47 -21.24
N ALA A 224 6.52 3.92 -22.37
CA ALA A 224 5.26 3.42 -22.88
C ALA A 224 5.29 1.90 -23.12
N TRP A 225 6.32 1.41 -23.83
CA TRP A 225 6.45 -0.01 -24.13
C TRP A 225 7.15 -0.82 -23.04
N GLY A 226 8.17 -0.25 -22.39
CA GLY A 226 8.99 -0.96 -21.40
C GLY A 226 8.40 -1.00 -20.00
N VAL A 227 7.50 -0.07 -19.66
CA VAL A 227 6.86 -0.02 -18.34
C VAL A 227 5.35 -0.14 -18.44
N HIS A 228 4.66 0.72 -19.18
CA HIS A 228 3.19 0.74 -19.16
C HIS A 228 2.57 -0.51 -19.79
N HIS A 229 3.03 -0.90 -20.97
CA HIS A 229 2.60 -2.15 -21.61
C HIS A 229 2.98 -3.39 -20.78
N ASP A 230 4.21 -3.42 -20.24
CA ASP A 230 4.70 -4.51 -19.38
C ASP A 230 3.89 -4.64 -18.08
N MET A 231 3.52 -3.50 -17.48
CA MET A 231 2.66 -3.43 -16.29
C MET A 231 1.30 -4.04 -16.58
N CYS A 232 0.68 -3.66 -17.71
CA CYS A 232 -0.58 -4.23 -18.18
C CYS A 232 -0.48 -5.75 -18.34
N MET A 233 0.53 -6.24 -19.08
CA MET A 233 0.67 -7.68 -19.35
C MET A 233 0.94 -8.52 -18.08
N ARG A 234 1.69 -7.98 -17.12
CA ARG A 234 2.05 -8.71 -15.90
C ARG A 234 0.95 -8.70 -14.84
N LEU A 235 0.28 -7.57 -14.64
CA LEU A 235 -0.76 -7.44 -13.62
C LEU A 235 -2.11 -7.96 -14.14
N GLY A 236 -2.45 -7.60 -15.37
CA GLY A 236 -3.81 -7.66 -15.89
C GLY A 236 -4.79 -6.90 -14.98
N ILE A 237 -6.08 -7.18 -15.14
CA ILE A 237 -7.14 -6.64 -14.27
C ILE A 237 -7.22 -7.34 -12.89
N ARG A 238 -6.41 -8.37 -12.66
CA ARG A 238 -6.55 -9.29 -11.51
C ARG A 238 -5.61 -8.95 -10.36
N ARG A 239 -4.36 -8.60 -10.67
CA ARG A 239 -3.34 -8.37 -9.66
C ARG A 239 -3.42 -6.96 -9.09
N GLU A 240 -2.95 -6.87 -7.87
CA GLU A 240 -2.87 -5.68 -7.07
C GLU A 240 -1.60 -4.87 -7.35
N LEU A 241 -1.70 -3.59 -7.05
CA LEU A 241 -0.63 -2.62 -7.05
C LEU A 241 -0.95 -1.54 -6.01
N PHE A 242 0.07 -0.79 -5.61
CA PHE A 242 -0.08 0.32 -4.68
C PHE A 242 0.32 1.63 -5.35
N ILE A 243 -0.53 2.65 -5.22
CA ILE A 243 -0.31 3.97 -5.80
C ILE A 243 -0.31 5.02 -4.70
N ILE A 244 0.66 5.93 -4.77
CA ILE A 244 0.68 7.19 -4.05
C ILE A 244 0.68 8.32 -5.08
N LEU A 245 -0.35 9.17 -5.07
CA LEU A 245 -0.49 10.23 -6.10
C LEU A 245 0.59 11.30 -6.01
N ASN A 246 0.93 11.73 -4.79
CA ASN A 246 1.98 12.71 -4.54
C ASN A 246 2.70 12.35 -3.22
N PRO A 247 3.87 11.69 -3.26
CA PRO A 247 4.58 11.27 -2.04
C PRO A 247 5.14 12.44 -1.21
N ASP A 248 5.23 13.65 -1.78
CA ASP A 248 5.73 14.85 -1.12
C ASP A 248 4.60 15.72 -0.53
N GLU A 249 3.36 15.24 -0.57
CA GLU A 249 2.19 15.94 -0.02
C GLU A 249 2.18 15.94 1.51
N ASP A 250 1.54 16.95 2.12
CA ASP A 250 1.35 16.96 3.56
C ASP A 250 0.57 15.74 4.03
N ALA A 251 1.01 15.16 5.16
CA ALA A 251 0.55 13.86 5.64
C ALA A 251 -0.99 13.68 5.73
N PRO A 252 -1.79 14.67 6.19
CA PRO A 252 -3.26 14.58 6.20
C PRO A 252 -3.92 14.34 4.85
N TYR A 253 -3.39 14.94 3.79
CA TYR A 253 -3.89 14.77 2.42
C TYR A 253 -3.29 13.53 1.80
N LEU A 254 -2.00 13.27 2.04
CA LEU A 254 -1.30 12.09 1.56
C LEU A 254 -2.01 10.80 1.97
N ALA A 255 -2.47 10.70 3.21
CA ALA A 255 -3.20 9.53 3.69
C ALA A 255 -4.41 9.18 2.78
N ARG A 256 -5.09 10.19 2.22
CA ARG A 256 -6.22 10.02 1.28
C ARG A 256 -5.79 9.77 -0.15
N GLN A 257 -4.54 10.02 -0.49
CA GLN A 257 -3.97 9.85 -1.82
C GLN A 257 -3.19 8.53 -1.98
N MET A 258 -3.26 7.64 -1.00
CA MET A 258 -2.75 6.28 -1.05
C MET A 258 -3.84 5.28 -1.40
N PHE A 259 -3.54 4.36 -2.31
CA PHE A 259 -4.49 3.40 -2.83
C PHE A 259 -3.87 2.02 -3.00
N TYR A 260 -4.39 1.03 -2.29
CA TYR A 260 -4.18 -0.38 -2.60
C TYR A 260 -5.27 -0.82 -3.58
N CYS A 261 -4.90 -1.04 -4.84
CA CYS A 261 -5.86 -1.12 -5.94
C CYS A 261 -5.48 -2.17 -6.97
N ARG A 262 -6.39 -2.38 -7.93
CA ARG A 262 -6.14 -3.14 -9.16
C ARG A 262 -6.61 -2.33 -10.36
N MET A 263 -6.10 -2.66 -11.54
CA MET A 263 -6.62 -2.11 -12.79
C MET A 263 -8.06 -2.61 -13.03
N THR A 264 -8.95 -1.69 -13.41
CA THR A 264 -10.32 -2.03 -13.81
C THR A 264 -10.40 -2.43 -15.28
N ASP A 265 -9.57 -1.81 -16.12
CA ASP A 265 -9.49 -2.09 -17.55
C ASP A 265 -8.02 -2.13 -18.02
N MET A 266 -7.80 -2.82 -19.13
CA MET A 266 -6.51 -2.94 -19.81
C MET A 266 -6.32 -1.75 -20.74
N SER A 267 -5.73 -0.68 -20.22
CA SER A 267 -5.55 0.52 -21.02
C SER A 267 -4.58 0.34 -22.17
N GLU A 268 -4.96 0.90 -23.31
CA GLU A 268 -4.13 0.93 -24.51
C GLU A 268 -2.96 1.90 -24.37
N VAL A 269 -1.87 1.58 -25.08
CA VAL A 269 -0.73 2.46 -25.27
C VAL A 269 -0.85 3.11 -26.63
N THR A 270 -1.14 4.41 -26.66
CA THR A 270 -1.46 5.14 -27.90
C THR A 270 -0.34 6.09 -28.28
N ASN A 271 0.01 6.18 -29.56
CA ASN A 271 0.94 7.22 -30.04
C ASN A 271 0.14 8.50 -30.30
N THR A 272 0.24 9.49 -29.41
CA THR A 272 -0.59 10.71 -29.48
C THR A 272 0.02 11.78 -30.39
N HIS A 273 1.35 11.87 -30.45
CA HIS A 273 2.11 12.77 -31.33
C HIS A 273 3.44 12.13 -31.70
N HIS A 274 4.16 12.67 -32.69
CA HIS A 274 5.46 12.12 -33.10
C HIS A 274 6.41 11.85 -31.90
N ASN A 275 6.68 10.57 -31.62
CA ASN A 275 7.47 10.05 -30.49
C ASN A 275 6.93 10.33 -29.07
N LEU A 276 5.66 10.70 -28.95
CA LEU A 276 4.99 10.93 -27.67
C LEU A 276 3.80 9.98 -27.54
N TRP A 277 3.74 9.30 -26.40
CA TRP A 277 2.79 8.23 -26.15
C TRP A 277 1.87 8.58 -24.97
N GLY A 278 0.65 8.07 -25.03
CA GLY A 278 -0.39 8.18 -24.00
C GLY A 278 -0.68 6.82 -23.37
N PHE A 279 -1.04 6.83 -22.09
CA PHE A 279 -1.51 5.67 -21.35
C PHE A 279 -2.47 6.12 -20.25
N SER A 280 -3.72 5.66 -20.27
CA SER A 280 -4.76 6.14 -19.34
C SER A 280 -5.44 5.01 -18.57
N PRO A 281 -4.75 4.39 -17.59
CA PRO A 281 -5.30 3.37 -16.70
C PRO A 281 -6.38 3.91 -15.77
N THR A 282 -7.36 3.04 -15.53
CA THR A 282 -8.37 3.20 -14.48
C THR A 282 -8.14 2.15 -13.40
N PHE A 283 -8.36 2.53 -12.15
CA PHE A 283 -8.10 1.72 -10.98
C PHE A 283 -9.31 1.67 -10.05
N ALA A 284 -9.49 0.53 -9.39
CA ALA A 284 -10.43 0.36 -8.30
C ALA A 284 -9.71 -0.15 -7.06
N GLU A 285 -10.01 0.46 -5.91
CA GLU A 285 -9.47 0.07 -4.62
C GLU A 285 -9.94 -1.32 -4.17
N LEU A 286 -9.06 -2.05 -3.51
CA LEU A 286 -9.30 -3.38 -2.94
C LEU A 286 -9.55 -3.27 -1.44
N ILE A 287 -10.76 -3.63 -1.00
CA ILE A 287 -11.26 -3.50 0.39
C ILE A 287 -12.04 -4.75 0.82
#